data_AF-A0A9X1YCS9-F1
#
_entry.id   AF-A0A9X1YCS9-F1
#
_cell.length_a   1.000
_cell.length_b   1.000
_cell.length_c   1.000
_cell.angle_alpha   90.00
_cell.angle_beta   90.00
_cell.angle_gamma   90.00
#
_symmetry.space_group_name_H-M   'P 1'
#
loop_
_entity.id
_entity.type
_entity.pdbx_description
1 polymer ?
#
loop_
_entity_poly.entity_id
_entity_poly.type
_entity_poly.pdbx_seq_one_letter_code
_entity_poly.pdbx_strand_id
1 'polypeptide(L)' 'MNRKPTRFELRLPPELGDEIDRWRREQPDLPPRAEAARRLIELGLEAAKPRPQAGGGDVGNG' A
#
# COMPACT_ATOMS: atom_id res chain seq x y z
N MET A 1 0.18 -5.11 -22.38
CA MET A 1 0.89 -6.29 -21.85
C MET A 1 -0.01 -6.98 -20.84
N ASN A 2 -0.42 -8.23 -21.08
CA ASN A 2 -1.32 -8.97 -20.18
C ASN A 2 -0.50 -9.59 -19.03
N ARG A 3 -0.20 -8.82 -17.98
CA ARG A 3 0.52 -9.32 -16.80
C ARG A 3 -0.43 -10.13 -15.92
N LYS A 4 -0.11 -11.41 -15.72
CA LYS A 4 -0.82 -12.27 -14.77
C LYS A 4 -0.31 -12.01 -13.34
N PRO A 5 -1.16 -12.12 -12.31
CA PRO A 5 -0.71 -12.13 -10.92
C PRO A 5 0.36 -13.22 -10.73
N THR A 6 1.44 -12.87 -10.04
CA THR A 6 2.53 -13.81 -9.71
C THR A 6 2.51 -14.08 -8.22
N ARG A 7 2.73 -15.33 -7.81
CA ARG A 7 2.87 -15.69 -6.41
C ARG A 7 4.22 -15.21 -5.89
N PHE A 8 4.21 -14.51 -4.76
CA PHE A 8 5.42 -14.16 -4.04
C PHE A 8 5.33 -14.67 -2.60
N GLU A 9 6.46 -15.07 -2.05
CA GLU A 9 6.56 -15.53 -0.66
C GLU A 9 7.30 -14.47 0.17
N LEU A 10 6.79 -14.19 1.37
CA LEU A 10 7.34 -13.19 2.27
C LEU A 10 7.36 -13.76 3.68
N ARG A 11 8.51 -13.64 4.35
CA ARG A 11 8.64 -13.91 5.78
C ARG A 11 8.46 -12.60 6.53
N LEU A 12 7.49 -12.59 7.44
CA LEU A 12 7.17 -11.42 8.26
C LEU A 12 7.57 -11.67 9.72
N PRO A 13 7.97 -10.63 10.46
CA PRO A 13 7.91 -10.67 11.90
C PRO A 13 6.50 -11.07 12.37
N PRO A 14 6.36 -11.89 13.43
CA PRO A 14 5.05 -12.31 13.93
C PRO A 14 4.11 -11.13 14.19
N GLU A 15 4.64 -10.04 14.73
CA GLU A 15 3.88 -8.86 15.16
C GLU A 15 3.21 -8.16 13.97
N LEU A 16 3.93 -8.04 12.85
CA LEU A 16 3.37 -7.48 11.61
C LEU A 16 2.31 -8.42 11.02
N GLY A 17 2.52 -9.72 11.16
CA GLY A 17 1.53 -10.72 10.79
C GLY A 17 0.22 -10.57 11.57
N ASP A 18 0.32 -10.32 12.87
CA ASP A 18 -0.82 -10.11 13.76
C ASP A 18 -1.53 -8.78 13.47
N GLU A 19 -0.80 -7.74 13.10
CA GLU A 19 -1.40 -6.46 12.65
C GLU A 19 -2.27 -6.62 11.41
N ILE A 20 -1.78 -7.37 10.41
CA ILE A 20 -2.56 -7.69 9.21
C ILE A 20 -3.82 -8.47 9.58
N ASP A 21 -3.70 -9.42 10.52
CA ASP A 21 -4.82 -10.22 10.97
C ASP A 21 -5.83 -9.44 11.83
N ARG A 22 -5.39 -8.42 12.57
CA ARG A 22 -6.30 -7.47 13.25
C ARG A 22 -7.04 -6.62 12.23
N TRP A 23 -6.31 -5.98 11.31
CA TRP A 23 -6.89 -5.10 10.30
C TRP A 23 -7.92 -5.83 9.42
N ARG A 24 -7.65 -7.08 9.01
CA ARG A 24 -8.59 -7.83 8.17
C ARG A 24 -9.90 -8.16 8.90
N ARG A 25 -9.88 -8.33 10.24
CA ARG A 25 -11.08 -8.61 11.06
C ARG A 25 -12.04 -7.44 11.13
N GLU A 26 -11.54 -6.24 10.90
CA GLU A 26 -12.33 -5.01 10.87
C GLU A 26 -12.97 -4.76 9.50
N GLN A 27 -12.57 -5.50 8.46
CA GLN A 27 -13.13 -5.34 7.12
C GLN A 27 -14.47 -6.08 6.98
N PRO A 28 -15.49 -5.47 6.34
CA PRO A 28 -16.81 -6.08 6.19
C PRO A 28 -16.79 -7.43 5.45
N ASP A 29 -15.86 -7.61 4.51
CA ASP A 29 -15.72 -8.81 3.69
C ASP A 29 -14.74 -9.84 4.26
N LEU A 30 -14.09 -9.53 5.39
CA LEU A 30 -13.10 -10.38 6.08
C LEU A 30 -12.12 -11.06 5.09
N PRO A 31 -11.29 -10.29 4.36
CA PRO A 31 -10.53 -10.83 3.26
C PRO A 31 -9.49 -11.87 3.73
N PRO A 32 -9.15 -12.86 2.88
CA PRO A 32 -8.03 -13.77 3.15
C PRO A 32 -6.73 -13.00 3.40
N ARG A 33 -5.81 -13.56 4.20
CA ARG A 33 -4.58 -12.87 4.63
C ARG A 33 -3.74 -12.31 3.48
N ALA A 34 -3.63 -13.04 2.37
CA ALA A 34 -2.90 -12.59 1.19
C ALA A 34 -3.55 -11.36 0.53
N GLU A 35 -4.88 -11.32 0.48
CA GLU A 35 -5.64 -10.20 -0.05
C GLU A 35 -5.57 -8.99 0.90
N ALA A 36 -5.64 -9.22 2.22
CA ALA A 36 -5.44 -8.18 3.21
C ALA A 36 -4.05 -7.53 3.10
N ALA A 37 -3.01 -8.36 2.97
CA ALA A 37 -1.65 -7.88 2.74
C ALA A 37 -1.53 -7.07 1.44
N ARG A 38 -2.15 -7.53 0.34
CA ARG A 38 -2.18 -6.78 -0.93
C ARG A 38 -2.79 -5.39 -0.76
N ARG A 39 -3.97 -5.30 -0.14
CA ARG A 39 -4.67 -4.01 0.09
C ARG A 39 -3.82 -3.06 0.93
N LEU A 40 -3.22 -3.55 2.02
CA LEU A 40 -2.34 -2.76 2.88
C LEU A 40 -1.08 -2.27 2.15
N ILE A 41 -0.48 -3.11 1.31
CA ILE A 41 0.66 -2.71 0.46
C ILE A 41 0.25 -1.61 -0.51
N GLU A 42 -0.90 -1.74 -1.18
CA GLU A 42 -1.42 -0.72 -2.10
C GLU A 42 -1.64 0.62 -1.38
N LEU A 43 -2.26 0.61 -0.21
CA LEU A 43 -2.43 1.80 0.62
C LEU A 43 -1.09 2.45 1.01
N GLY A 44 -0.10 1.64 1.42
CA GLY A 44 1.24 2.13 1.75
C GLY A 44 1.96 2.74 0.55
N LEU A 45 1.83 2.13 -0.64
CA LEU A 45 2.41 2.65 -1.88
C LEU A 45 1.78 3.97 -2.31
N GLU A 46 0.46 4.10 -2.19
CA GLU A 46 -0.25 5.37 -2.46
C GLU A 46 0.21 6.48 -1.50
N ALA A 47 0.35 6.17 -0.21
CA ALA A 47 0.83 7.13 0.79
C ALA A 47 2.30 7.55 0.58
N ALA A 48 3.12 6.66 0.01
CA ALA A 48 4.53 6.92 -0.28
C ALA A 48 4.77 7.71 -1.58
N LYS A 49 3.72 7.96 -2.38
CA LYS A 49 3.88 8.76 -3.61
C LYS A 49 4.41 10.15 -3.26
N PRO A 50 5.45 10.64 -3.96
CA PRO A 50 5.92 12.00 -3.76
C PRO A 50 4.76 12.95 -4.02
N ARG A 51 4.49 13.85 -3.07
CA ARG A 51 3.53 14.92 -3.31
C ARG A 51 4.02 15.67 -4.54
N PRO A 52 3.17 15.94 -5.54
CA PRO A 52 3.55 16.84 -6.62
C PRO A 52 3.94 18.15 -5.94
N GLN A 53 5.24 18.43 -5.96
CA GLN A 53 5.82 19.68 -5.53
C GLN A 53 5.04 20.77 -6.26
N ALA A 54 4.19 21.47 -5.50
CA ALA A 54 3.38 22.58 -6.00
C ALA A 54 4.35 23.51 -6.73
N GLY A 55 4.04 23.77 -8.00
CA GLY A 55 4.95 24.46 -8.90
C GLY A 55 5.58 25.68 -8.23
N GLY A 56 6.91 25.73 -8.29
CA GLY A 56 7.64 26.99 -8.14
C GLY A 56 7.21 27.90 -9.28
N GLY A 57 6.10 28.60 -9.06
CA GLY A 57 5.66 29.70 -9.89
C GLY A 57 6.66 30.83 -9.74
N ASP A 58 7.39 31.06 -10.83
CA ASP A 58 7.56 32.38 -11.41
C ASP A 58 7.89 33.51 -10.42
N VAL A 59 9.19 33.66 -10.11
CA VAL A 59 9.70 34.96 -9.71
C VAL A 59 10.13 35.65 -11.00
N GLY A 60 9.17 36.29 -11.66
CA GLY A 60 9.46 37.27 -12.70
C GLY A 60 10.35 38.37 -12.11
N ASN A 61 11.60 38.43 -12.57
CA ASN A 61 12.52 39.50 -12.23
C ASN A 61 12.14 40.74 -13.06
N GLY A 62 11.69 41.79 -12.37
CA GLY A 62 11.50 43.12 -12.93
C GLY A 62 12.82 43.87 -13.15
#